data_AF-A0A8T4TI70-F1
#
_entry.id   AF-A0A8T4TI70-F1
#
_cell.length_a   1.000
_cell.length_b   1.000
_cell.length_c   1.000
_cell.angle_alpha   90.00
_cell.angle_beta   90.00
_cell.angle_gamma   90.00
#
_symmetry.space_group_name_H-M   'P 1'
#
loop_
_entity.id
_entity.type
_entity.pdbx_description
1 polymer ?
#
loop_
_entity_poly.entity_id
_entity_poly.type
_entity_poly.pdbx_seq_one_letter_code
_entity_poly.pdbx_strand_id
1 'polypeptide(L)'
;MKAIKLSGGLTSDELADRLALTRATVIHHLNTLMERGIVVHEGNKYVMRDEKLTLLVDDIQRDMQRAMEEMKRAAEELDRILDL
;
A
#
# COMPACT_ATOMS: atom_id res chain seq x y z
N MET A 1 3.23 -5.58 23.41
CA MET A 1 3.19 -5.58 21.92
C MET A 1 4.59 -5.32 21.40
N LYS A 2 5.30 -6.37 20.96
CA LYS A 2 6.77 -6.41 20.88
C LYS A 2 7.26 -6.84 19.48
N ALA A 3 6.55 -6.46 18.42
CA ALA A 3 6.78 -7.01 17.07
C ALA A 3 7.12 -5.98 15.96
N ILE A 4 7.14 -4.67 16.23
CA ILE A 4 7.64 -3.65 15.28
C ILE A 4 8.54 -2.65 16.01
N LYS A 5 9.40 -3.17 16.88
CA LYS A 5 10.54 -2.42 17.48
C LYS A 5 11.88 -3.10 17.19
N LEU A 6 11.93 -3.96 16.16
CA LEU A 6 13.04 -4.89 15.97
C LEU A 6 13.52 -5.01 14.51
N SER A 7 13.85 -3.88 13.88
CA SER A 7 14.88 -3.79 12.83
C SER A 7 14.88 -2.35 12.33
N GLY A 8 15.97 -1.60 12.51
CA GLY A 8 16.08 -0.19 12.11
C GLY A 8 16.02 0.00 10.59
N GLY A 9 14.83 -0.15 10.02
CA GLY A 9 14.50 -0.03 8.60
C GLY A 9 15.05 -1.14 7.71
N LEU A 10 14.55 -1.17 6.47
CA LEU A 10 15.04 -2.03 5.39
C LEU A 10 15.37 -1.19 4.15
N THR A 11 16.40 -1.57 3.40
CA THR A 11 16.69 -0.96 2.09
C THR A 11 15.68 -1.45 1.04
N SER A 12 15.64 -0.77 -0.12
CA SER A 12 14.82 -1.22 -1.26
C SER A 12 15.29 -2.56 -1.82
N ASP A 13 16.58 -2.89 -1.70
CA ASP A 13 17.13 -4.17 -2.12
C ASP A 13 16.72 -5.30 -1.16
N GLU A 14 16.81 -5.07 0.17
CA GLU A 14 16.36 -6.02 1.18
C GLU A 14 14.86 -6.30 1.08
N LEU A 15 14.06 -5.28 0.73
CA LEU A 15 12.63 -5.41 0.50
C LEU A 15 12.32 -6.15 -0.81
N ALA A 16 13.08 -5.90 -1.88
CA ALA A 16 12.95 -6.61 -3.15
C ALA A 16 13.19 -8.12 -2.97
N ASP A 17 14.26 -8.48 -2.28
CA ASP A 17 14.62 -9.87 -2.00
C ASP A 17 13.55 -10.58 -1.15
N ARG A 18 13.03 -9.91 -0.11
CA ARG A 18 12.03 -10.50 0.79
C ARG A 18 10.65 -10.65 0.16
N LEU A 19 10.27 -9.72 -0.71
CA LEU A 19 8.95 -9.69 -1.34
C LEU A 19 8.93 -10.39 -2.70
N ALA A 20 10.08 -10.87 -3.18
CA ALA A 20 10.25 -11.40 -4.53
C ALA A 20 9.74 -10.42 -5.61
N LEU A 21 10.03 -9.13 -5.42
CA LEU A 21 9.67 -8.04 -6.32
C LEU A 21 10.93 -7.42 -6.92
N THR A 22 10.78 -6.75 -8.05
CA THR A 22 11.88 -5.92 -8.56
C THR A 22 12.08 -4.71 -7.64
N ARG A 23 13.33 -4.25 -7.52
CA ARG A 23 13.68 -3.02 -6.80
C ARG A 23 12.85 -1.82 -7.27
N ALA A 24 12.55 -1.74 -8.57
CA ALA A 24 11.74 -0.67 -9.15
C ALA A 24 10.29 -0.70 -8.64
N THR A 25 9.68 -1.90 -8.57
CA THR A 25 8.33 -2.10 -8.01
C THR A 25 8.28 -1.73 -6.53
N VAL A 26 9.29 -2.12 -5.76
CA VAL A 26 9.40 -1.77 -4.34
C VAL A 26 9.49 -0.25 -4.14
N ILE A 27 10.34 0.44 -4.90
CA ILE A 27 10.47 1.90 -4.83
C ILE A 27 9.15 2.58 -5.19
N HIS A 28 8.44 2.09 -6.21
CA HIS A 28 7.13 2.62 -6.59
C HIS A 28 6.15 2.59 -5.41
N HIS A 29 6.02 1.45 -4.72
CA HIS A 29 5.14 1.34 -3.56
C HIS A 29 5.62 2.17 -2.36
N LEU A 30 6.93 2.23 -2.11
CA LEU A 30 7.48 3.03 -1.02
C LEU A 30 7.24 4.52 -1.24
N ASN A 31 7.29 5.01 -2.48
CA ASN A 31 6.94 6.40 -2.79
C ASN A 31 5.49 6.70 -2.42
N THR A 32 4.55 5.83 -2.78
CA THR A 32 3.14 5.98 -2.38
C THR A 32 2.97 5.96 -0.86
N LEU A 33 3.68 5.08 -0.15
CA LEU A 33 3.62 5.01 1.32
C LEU A 33 4.26 6.23 2.00
N MET A 34 5.31 6.82 1.40
CA MET A 34 5.92 8.06 1.87
C MET A 34 5.01 9.27 1.61
N GLU A 35 4.40 9.36 0.43
CA GLU A 35 3.41 10.40 0.08
C GLU A 35 2.23 10.39 1.04
N ARG A 36 1.79 9.20 1.47
CA ARG A 36 0.72 9.01 2.47
C ARG A 36 1.20 9.18 3.92
N GLY A 37 2.49 9.43 4.15
CA GLY A 37 3.07 9.65 5.48
C GLY A 37 3.23 8.38 6.33
N ILE A 38 3.06 7.20 5.76
CA ILE A 38 3.06 5.90 6.45
C ILE A 38 4.48 5.36 6.64
N VAL A 39 5.33 5.60 5.64
CA VAL A 39 6.75 5.27 5.65
C VAL A 39 7.56 6.57 5.64
N VAL A 40 8.70 6.57 6.30
CA VAL A 40 9.71 7.62 6.14
C VAL A 40 11.04 6.98 5.73
N HIS A 41 11.86 7.75 5.03
CA HIS A 41 13.19 7.32 4.60
C HIS A 41 14.23 7.92 5.56
N GLU A 42 14.92 7.05 6.30
CA GLU A 42 15.96 7.41 7.25
C GLU A 42 17.30 6.81 6.79
N GLY A 43 18.23 7.67 6.38
CA GLY A 43 19.52 7.23 5.83
C GLY A 43 19.34 6.53 4.48
N ASN A 44 19.61 5.23 4.42
CA ASN A 44 19.42 4.37 3.23
C ASN A 44 18.29 3.35 3.41
N LYS A 45 17.43 3.56 4.41
CA LYS A 45 16.42 2.60 4.82
C LYS A 45 15.05 3.24 4.91
N TYR A 46 14.05 2.40 4.67
CA TYR A 46 12.65 2.72 4.84
C TYR A 46 12.19 2.19 6.19
N VAL A 47 11.60 3.08 6.98
CA VAL A 47 11.03 2.78 8.29
C VAL A 47 9.55 3.17 8.30
N MET A 48 8.75 2.41 9.03
CA MET A 48 7.38 2.85 9.31
C MET A 48 7.45 4.11 10.19
N ARG A 49 6.66 5.13 9.86
CA ARG A 49 6.41 6.23 10.80
C ARG A 49 5.72 5.61 12.03
N ASP A 50 6.12 6.00 13.24
CA ASP A 50 5.71 5.39 14.53
C ASP A 50 4.17 5.33 14.79
N GLU A 51 3.33 5.81 13.87
CA GLU A 51 1.89 5.85 14.01
C GLU A 51 1.20 4.72 13.23
N LYS A 52 0.88 3.68 14.01
CA LYS A 52 -0.26 2.76 13.86
C LYS A 52 -0.59 2.30 12.44
N LEU A 53 -0.10 1.10 12.11
CA LEU A 53 -0.52 0.23 11.00
C LEU A 53 -2.04 0.19 10.74
N THR A 54 -2.86 0.44 11.77
CA THR A 54 -4.30 0.62 11.65
C THR A 54 -4.71 1.72 10.66
N LEU A 55 -3.99 2.83 10.59
CA LEU A 55 -4.28 3.91 9.63
C LEU A 55 -4.02 3.46 8.17
N LEU A 56 -2.95 2.69 7.95
CA LEU A 56 -2.68 2.08 6.65
C LEU A 56 -3.79 1.09 6.26
N VAL A 57 -4.26 0.27 7.21
CA VAL A 57 -5.37 -0.66 6.97
C VAL A 57 -6.66 0.11 6.63
N ASP A 58 -6.94 1.22 7.31
CA ASP A 58 -8.10 2.07 7.03
C ASP A 58 -8.00 2.69 5.61
N ASP A 59 -6.81 3.09 5.18
CA ASP A 59 -6.57 3.61 3.82
C ASP A 59 -6.80 2.54 2.75
N ILE A 60 -6.27 1.33 2.96
CA ILE A 60 -6.48 0.21 2.03
C ILE A 60 -7.97 -0.12 1.92
N GLN A 61 -8.69 -0.11 3.05
CA GLN A 61 -10.13 -0.34 3.05
C GLN A 61 -10.88 0.73 2.26
N ARG A 62 -10.53 2.02 2.42
CA ARG A 62 -11.12 3.11 1.65
C ARG A 62 -10.84 2.97 0.16
N ASP A 63 -9.64 2.57 -0.22
CA ASP A 63 -9.25 2.39 -1.63
C ASP A 63 -10.03 1.23 -2.27
N MET A 64 -10.17 0.11 -1.55
CA MET A 64 -10.93 -1.05 -2.02
C MET A 64 -12.42 -0.75 -2.18
N GLN A 65 -12.98 0.06 -1.28
CA GLN A 65 -14.39 0.45 -1.37
C GLN A 65 -14.67 1.30 -2.61
N ARG A 66 -13.79 2.24 -2.95
CA ARG A 66 -13.91 3.04 -4.18
C ARG A 66 -13.81 2.18 -5.44
N ALA A 67 -12.85 1.26 -5.48
CA ALA A 67 -12.71 0.34 -6.62
C ALA A 67 -13.95 -0.54 -6.81
N MET A 68 -14.56 -1.00 -5.71
CA MET A 68 -15.79 -1.79 -5.77
C MET A 68 -16.99 -0.97 -6.25
N GLU A 69 -17.10 0.30 -5.84
CA GLU A 69 -18.14 1.20 -6.33
C GLU A 69 -18.02 1.47 -7.83
N GLU A 70 -16.79 1.68 -8.33
CA GLU A 70 -16.53 1.82 -9.76
C GLU A 70 -16.91 0.55 -10.53
N MET A 71 -16.52 -0.62 -10.01
CA MET A 71 -16.86 -1.91 -10.60
C MET A 71 -18.38 -2.11 -10.66
N LYS A 72 -19.10 -1.73 -9.60
CA LYS A 72 -20.56 -1.79 -9.56
C LYS A 72 -21.19 -0.88 -10.61
N ARG A 73 -20.71 0.36 -10.76
CA ARG A 73 -21.21 1.28 -11.79
C ARG A 73 -21.01 0.74 -13.20
N ALA A 74 -19.86 0.12 -13.46
CA ALA A 74 -19.59 -0.53 -14.74
C ALA A 74 -20.53 -1.71 -14.99
N ALA A 75 -20.81 -2.53 -13.97
CA ALA A 75 -21.78 -3.62 -14.07
C ALA A 75 -23.20 -3.08 -14.34
N GLU A 76 -23.66 -2.05 -13.62
CA GLU A 76 -24.95 -1.40 -13.85
C GLU A 76 -25.06 -0.80 -15.26
N GLU A 77 -23.97 -0.31 -15.83
CA GLU A 77 -23.93 0.14 -17.21
C GLU A 77 -24.07 -1.02 -18.21
N LEU A 78 -23.38 -2.13 -17.97
CA LEU A 78 -23.51 -3.33 -18.79
C LEU A 78 -24.92 -3.91 -18.72
N ASP A 79 -25.52 -4.00 -17.53
CA ASP A 79 -26.90 -4.48 -17.36
C ASP A 79 -27.88 -3.62 -18.17
N ARG A 80 -27.72 -2.28 -18.14
CA ARG A 80 -28.52 -1.37 -18.99
C ARG A 80 -28.31 -1.58 -20.48
N ILE A 81 -27.09 -1.88 -20.92
CA ILE A 81 -26.79 -2.13 -22.35
C ILE A 81 -27.37 -3.47 -22.79
N LEU A 82 -27.34 -4.47 -21.90
CA LEU A 82 -27.75 -5.85 -22.17
C LEU A 82 -29.22 -6.12 -21.83
N ASP A 83 -29.93 -5.12 -21.27
CA ASP A 83 -31.32 -5.20 -20.81
C ASP A 83 -31.55 -6.32 -19.77
N LEU A 84 -30.61 -6.42 -18.81
CA LEU A 84 -30.61 -7.38 -17.69
C LEU A 84 -31.19 -6.78 -16.40
#